data_AF-A0AAN8SSW2-F1
#
_entry.id   AF-A0AAN8SSW2-F1
#
_cell.length_a   1.000
_cell.length_b   1.000
_cell.length_c   1.000
_cell.angle_alpha   90.00
_cell.angle_beta   90.00
_cell.angle_gamma   90.00
#
_symmetry.space_group_name_H-M   'P 1'
#
loop_
_entity.id
_entity.type
_entity.pdbx_description
1 polymer ?
#
loop_
_entity_poly.entity_id
_entity_poly.type
_entity_poly.pdbx_seq_one_letter_code
_entity_poly.pdbx_strand_id
1 'polypeptide(L)'
;MVGAKLLRIDDLVRVETQIPITLCKLEKVFPPSFFDVMVHLPIHLANEAMLGGPVKYRWMYPIERWLYLLKSLIGNKAWPEGCIAEGYIANECMNLCSRYLHTIDTKFNRPERNYDGGLKKSEGRLSLFCQSGKTLGAPKQRDLEANELEQAHIYILKNCDEVLPFLEFHAEDYDKNLKTQNCGVVVVGETDKHENIDYYGVLTDVLELQFTGRRVVLFECKWFDAYDKTKGVKIDEYGIV
;
A
#
# COMPACT_ATOMS: atom_id res chain seq x y z
N MET A 1 0.01 -24.14 2.37
CA MET A 1 -0.47 -25.50 2.00
C MET A 1 0.22 -26.59 2.80
N VAL A 2 1.56 -26.66 2.83
CA VAL A 2 2.32 -27.67 3.60
C VAL A 2 2.22 -27.54 5.13
N GLY A 3 1.88 -26.35 5.64
CA GLY A 3 1.63 -26.10 7.07
C GLY A 3 0.20 -26.42 7.57
N ALA A 4 -0.66 -27.00 6.72
CA ALA A 4 -2.04 -27.32 7.09
C ALA A 4 -2.10 -28.51 8.06
N LYS A 5 -3.14 -28.56 8.90
CA LYS A 5 -3.34 -29.65 9.88
C LYS A 5 -3.66 -30.98 9.19
N LEU A 6 -4.26 -30.92 8.00
CA LEU A 6 -4.58 -32.06 7.16
C LEU A 6 -4.00 -31.80 5.76
N LEU A 7 -3.24 -32.75 5.23
CA LEU A 7 -2.67 -32.67 3.88
C LEU A 7 -3.37 -33.70 3.00
N ARG A 8 -3.92 -33.25 1.87
CA ARG A 8 -4.43 -34.14 0.83
C ARG A 8 -3.28 -34.51 -0.11
N ILE A 9 -3.25 -35.77 -0.54
CA ILE A 9 -2.16 -36.28 -1.39
C ILE A 9 -2.21 -35.63 -2.77
N ASP A 10 -3.40 -35.46 -3.36
CA ASP A 10 -3.58 -34.79 -4.67
C ASP A 10 -3.00 -33.38 -4.70
N ASP A 11 -3.17 -32.68 -3.57
CA ASP A 11 -2.68 -31.35 -3.31
C ASP A 11 -1.14 -31.30 -3.22
N LEU A 12 -0.52 -32.32 -2.62
CA LEU A 12 0.95 -32.47 -2.54
C LEU A 12 1.56 -32.80 -3.90
N VAL A 13 0.95 -33.70 -4.67
CA VAL A 13 1.39 -34.04 -6.04
C VAL A 13 1.31 -32.82 -6.96
N ARG A 14 0.24 -32.01 -6.83
CA ARG A 14 0.16 -30.74 -7.55
C ARG A 14 1.29 -29.79 -7.15
N VAL A 15 1.60 -29.67 -5.86
CA VAL A 15 2.70 -28.80 -5.40
C VAL A 15 4.05 -29.28 -5.93
N GLU A 16 4.33 -30.58 -5.89
CA GLU A 16 5.56 -31.18 -6.43
C GLU A 16 5.79 -30.83 -7.91
N THR A 17 4.74 -30.92 -8.73
CA THR A 17 4.84 -30.56 -10.17
C THR A 17 4.99 -29.05 -10.41
N GLN A 18 4.44 -28.20 -9.54
CA GLN A 18 4.49 -26.74 -9.70
C GLN A 18 5.80 -26.12 -9.19
N ILE A 19 6.44 -26.70 -8.16
CA ILE A 19 7.66 -26.12 -7.56
C ILE A 19 8.78 -25.91 -8.59
N PRO A 20 9.14 -26.88 -9.45
CA PRO A 20 10.18 -26.67 -10.47
C PRO A 20 9.79 -25.56 -11.46
N ILE A 21 8.52 -25.49 -11.87
CA ILE A 21 8.03 -24.47 -12.80
C ILE A 21 8.16 -23.08 -12.17
N THR A 22 7.80 -22.94 -10.89
CA THR A 22 7.94 -21.68 -10.15
C THR A 22 9.40 -21.30 -9.97
N LEU A 23 10.29 -22.24 -9.65
CA LEU A 23 11.73 -21.98 -9.54
C LEU A 23 12.30 -21.48 -10.88
N CYS A 24 11.99 -22.15 -11.99
CA CYS A 24 12.43 -21.71 -13.32
C CYS A 24 11.87 -20.32 -13.69
N LYS A 25 10.66 -19.97 -13.25
CA LYS A 25 10.10 -18.62 -13.45
C LYS A 25 10.82 -17.57 -12.62
N LEU A 26 11.16 -17.89 -11.37
CA LEU A 26 11.91 -17.00 -10.50
C LEU A 26 13.32 -16.77 -11.06
N GLU A 27 13.96 -17.81 -11.60
CA GLU A 27 15.32 -17.72 -12.16
C GLU A 27 15.42 -16.78 -13.37
N LYS A 28 14.31 -16.60 -14.08
CA LYS A 28 14.22 -15.61 -15.18
C LYS A 28 14.14 -14.16 -14.69
N VAL A 29 13.72 -13.94 -13.44
CA VAL A 29 13.43 -12.60 -12.89
C VAL A 29 14.56 -12.12 -11.97
N PHE A 30 15.12 -13.03 -11.16
CA PHE A 30 16.13 -12.70 -10.16
C PHE A 30 17.55 -13.05 -10.64
N PRO A 31 18.59 -12.30 -10.21
CA PRO A 31 19.96 -12.61 -10.56
C PRO A 31 20.41 -13.97 -9.96
N PRO A 32 21.39 -14.66 -10.57
CA PRO A 32 21.89 -15.95 -10.06
C PRO A 32 22.33 -15.92 -8.58
N SER A 33 22.79 -14.77 -8.08
CA SER A 33 23.17 -14.58 -6.67
C SER A 33 22.00 -14.74 -5.68
N PHE A 34 20.76 -14.70 -6.14
CA PHE A 34 19.57 -14.93 -5.33
C PHE A 34 19.29 -16.42 -5.10
N PHE A 35 19.76 -17.30 -5.99
CA PHE A 35 19.50 -18.74 -5.94
C PHE A 35 20.59 -19.45 -5.13
N ASP A 36 20.45 -19.41 -3.81
CA ASP A 36 21.22 -20.25 -2.92
C ASP A 36 20.56 -21.62 -2.72
N VAL A 37 21.23 -22.52 -1.99
CA VAL A 37 20.74 -23.87 -1.68
C VAL A 37 19.37 -23.82 -0.99
N MET A 38 19.06 -22.76 -0.22
CA MET A 38 17.80 -22.64 0.52
C MET A 38 16.61 -22.43 -0.43
N VAL A 39 16.81 -21.68 -1.52
CA VAL A 39 15.76 -21.45 -2.53
C VAL A 39 15.36 -22.75 -3.24
N HIS A 40 16.24 -23.75 -3.30
CA HIS A 40 15.96 -25.05 -3.91
C HIS A 40 15.35 -26.08 -2.95
N LEU A 41 15.44 -25.89 -1.63
CA LEU A 41 14.83 -26.79 -0.64
C LEU A 41 13.33 -27.08 -0.83
N PRO A 42 12.49 -26.15 -1.33
CA PRO A 42 11.08 -26.43 -1.58
C PRO A 42 10.83 -27.65 -2.45
N ILE A 43 11.77 -28.03 -3.34
CA ILE A 43 11.62 -29.20 -4.21
C ILE A 43 11.45 -30.51 -3.41
N HIS A 44 12.04 -30.57 -2.22
CA HIS A 44 11.95 -31.74 -1.35
C HIS A 44 10.73 -31.69 -0.42
N LEU A 45 10.15 -30.50 -0.16
CA LEU A 45 9.09 -30.33 0.83
C LEU A 45 7.83 -31.16 0.54
N ALA A 46 7.44 -31.30 -0.73
CA ALA A 46 6.26 -32.09 -1.10
C ALA A 46 6.47 -33.57 -0.79
N ASN A 47 7.60 -34.13 -1.24
CA ASN A 47 7.98 -35.52 -1.00
C ASN A 47 8.18 -35.82 0.50
N GLU A 48 8.84 -34.91 1.22
CA GLU A 48 9.01 -35.05 2.66
C GLU A 48 7.67 -35.03 3.41
N ALA A 49 6.72 -34.20 2.98
CA ALA A 49 5.39 -34.13 3.59
C ALA A 49 4.50 -35.34 3.22
N MET A 50 4.70 -35.95 2.05
CA MET A 50 4.06 -37.22 1.68
C MET A 50 4.56 -38.37 2.54
N LEU A 51 5.87 -38.46 2.77
CA LEU A 51 6.49 -39.55 3.53
C LEU A 51 6.31 -39.40 5.05
N GLY A 52 6.53 -38.20 5.58
CA GLY A 52 6.55 -37.95 7.03
C GLY A 52 5.33 -37.20 7.55
N GLY A 53 4.31 -36.99 6.73
CA GLY A 53 3.10 -36.27 7.12
C GLY A 53 3.32 -34.76 7.30
N PRO A 54 2.35 -34.06 7.95
CA PRO A 54 2.40 -32.60 8.07
C PRO A 54 3.66 -32.09 8.76
N VAL A 55 4.34 -31.13 8.12
CA VAL A 55 5.61 -30.53 8.59
C VAL A 55 5.50 -29.99 10.01
N LYS A 56 4.31 -29.52 10.42
CA LYS A 56 4.05 -28.98 11.77
C LYS A 56 4.49 -29.92 12.90
N TYR A 57 4.33 -31.23 12.74
CA TYR A 57 4.67 -32.20 13.78
C TYR A 57 6.15 -32.64 13.77
N ARG A 58 6.87 -32.31 12.70
CA ARG A 58 8.30 -32.63 12.53
C ARG A 58 9.21 -31.42 12.69
N TRP A 59 8.63 -30.23 12.80
CA TRP A 59 9.40 -29.00 12.90
C TRP A 59 10.08 -28.93 14.26
N MET A 60 11.42 -28.96 14.25
CA MET A 60 12.23 -28.82 15.46
C MET A 60 12.25 -27.39 15.98
N TYR A 61 12.00 -26.39 15.13
CA TYR A 61 12.15 -24.99 15.47
C TYR A 61 11.42 -24.55 16.77
N PRO A 62 10.15 -24.95 17.05
CA PRO A 62 9.50 -24.63 18.32
C PRO A 62 10.20 -25.25 19.53
N ILE A 63 10.71 -26.48 19.39
CA ILE A 63 11.43 -27.19 20.45
C ILE A 63 12.77 -26.52 20.71
N GLU A 64 13.55 -26.24 19.65
CA GLU A 64 14.84 -25.55 19.76
C GLU A 64 14.69 -24.17 20.37
N ARG A 65 13.67 -23.40 19.96
CA ARG A 65 13.38 -22.08 20.53
C ARG A 65 13.01 -22.18 22.01
N TRP A 66 12.26 -23.21 22.39
CA TRP A 66 11.93 -23.46 23.80
C TRP A 66 13.17 -23.84 24.61
N LEU A 67 14.00 -24.74 24.10
CA LEU A 67 15.27 -25.12 24.72
C LEU A 67 16.23 -23.94 24.86
N TYR A 68 16.28 -23.05 23.86
CA TYR A 68 17.07 -21.81 23.93
C TYR A 68 16.58 -20.89 25.07
N LEU A 69 15.27 -20.75 25.23
CA LEU A 69 14.69 -20.00 26.34
C LEU A 69 15.04 -20.64 27.68
N LEU A 70 14.83 -21.94 27.85
CA LEU A 70 15.20 -22.65 29.09
C LEU A 70 16.68 -22.51 29.40
N LYS A 71 17.55 -22.61 28.38
CA LYS A 71 18.99 -22.43 28.52
C LYS A 71 19.36 -21.05 29.06
N SER A 72 18.62 -20.00 28.67
CA SER A 72 18.82 -18.64 29.20
C SER A 72 18.42 -18.47 30.67
N LEU A 73 17.57 -19.36 31.21
CA LEU A 73 17.14 -19.33 32.61
C LEU A 73 18.11 -20.07 33.55
N ILE A 74 19.05 -20.86 33.03
CA ILE A 74 20.02 -21.61 33.84
C ILE A 74 21.13 -20.66 34.33
N GLY A 75 20.97 -20.14 35.55
CA GLY A 75 22.00 -19.34 36.23
C GLY A 75 23.11 -20.19 36.86
N ASN A 76 22.75 -21.32 37.48
CA ASN A 76 23.69 -22.26 38.11
C ASN A 76 23.57 -23.65 37.47
N LYS A 77 24.65 -24.11 36.82
CA LYS A 77 24.68 -25.41 36.15
C LYS A 77 24.67 -26.61 37.11
N ALA A 78 24.96 -26.40 38.39
CA ALA A 78 24.91 -27.47 39.40
C ALA A 78 23.47 -27.85 39.79
N TRP A 79 22.49 -26.96 39.56
CA TRP A 79 21.08 -27.15 39.92
C TRP A 79 20.16 -26.57 38.82
N PRO A 80 20.20 -27.14 37.61
CA PRO A 80 19.55 -26.55 36.45
C PRO A 80 18.02 -26.51 36.57
N GLU A 81 17.40 -27.54 37.16
CA GLU A 81 15.94 -27.63 37.31
C GLU A 81 15.42 -26.52 38.25
N GLY A 82 16.12 -26.29 39.36
CA GLY A 82 15.77 -25.25 40.33
C GLY A 82 15.86 -23.85 39.72
N CYS A 83 16.95 -23.56 39.00
CA CYS A 83 17.12 -22.29 38.30
C CYS A 83 16.05 -22.05 37.22
N ILE A 84 15.70 -23.09 36.45
CA ILE A 84 14.65 -22.98 35.44
C ILE A 84 13.31 -22.67 36.09
N ALA A 85 12.94 -23.38 37.17
CA ALA A 85 11.68 -23.16 37.87
C ALA A 85 11.59 -21.73 38.44
N GLU A 86 12.65 -21.28 39.12
CA GLU A 86 12.71 -19.92 39.68
C GLU A 86 12.65 -18.84 38.59
N GLY A 87 13.48 -18.97 37.54
CA GLY A 87 13.51 -18.02 36.43
C GLY A 87 12.19 -17.98 35.66
N TYR A 88 11.52 -19.12 35.50
CA TYR A 88 10.21 -19.20 34.86
C TYR A 88 9.13 -18.46 35.68
N ILE A 89 9.08 -18.71 37.01
CA ILE A 89 8.15 -18.00 37.91
C ILE A 89 8.40 -16.50 37.87
N ALA A 90 9.66 -16.06 37.97
CA ALA A 90 10.00 -14.64 37.91
C ALA A 90 9.55 -14.01 36.57
N ASN A 91 9.76 -14.69 35.45
CA ASN A 91 9.34 -14.20 34.13
C ASN A 91 7.82 -14.11 34.00
N GLU A 92 7.06 -15.10 34.48
CA GLU A 92 5.59 -15.05 34.47
C GLU A 92 5.06 -13.92 35.37
N CYS A 93 5.62 -13.73 36.56
CA CYS A 93 5.27 -12.62 37.44
C CYS A 93 5.54 -11.26 36.77
N MET A 94 6.70 -11.09 36.13
CA MET A 94 7.02 -9.86 35.39
C MET A 94 6.09 -9.64 34.20
N ASN A 95 5.75 -10.71 33.45
CA ASN A 95 4.78 -10.64 32.36
C ASN A 95 3.39 -10.25 32.86
N LEU A 96 2.96 -10.76 34.02
CA LEU A 96 1.68 -10.38 34.63
C LEU A 96 1.69 -8.91 35.05
N CYS A 97 2.68 -8.48 35.83
CA CYS A 97 2.82 -7.08 36.27
C CYS A 97 2.88 -6.12 35.10
N SER A 98 3.52 -6.52 34.00
CA SER A 98 3.65 -5.69 32.80
C SER A 98 2.33 -5.32 32.13
N ARG A 99 1.26 -6.09 32.36
CA ARG A 99 -0.08 -5.79 31.84
C ARG A 99 -0.73 -4.60 32.54
N TYR A 100 -0.32 -4.32 33.78
CA TYR A 100 -0.89 -3.26 34.61
C TYR A 100 0.00 -2.00 34.66
N LEU A 101 1.25 -2.08 34.19
CA LEU A 101 2.20 -0.97 34.17
C LEU A 101 2.24 -0.31 32.79
N HIS A 102 1.28 0.57 32.51
CA HIS A 102 1.16 1.25 31.22
C HIS A 102 2.19 2.37 31.00
N THR A 103 2.73 2.94 32.08
CA THR A 103 3.66 4.08 32.01
C THR A 103 5.10 3.65 31.74
N ILE A 104 5.42 2.36 31.88
CA ILE A 104 6.79 1.84 31.79
C ILE A 104 6.93 0.99 30.53
N ASP A 105 8.13 1.00 29.94
CA ASP A 105 8.44 0.19 28.77
C ASP A 105 8.53 -1.30 29.09
N THR A 106 7.43 -2.00 28.83
CA THR A 106 7.32 -3.45 29.00
C THR A 106 7.47 -4.20 27.68
N LYS A 107 7.60 -5.54 27.76
CA LYS A 107 7.62 -6.40 26.56
C LYS A 107 6.40 -6.22 25.64
N PHE A 108 5.25 -5.80 26.20
CA PHE A 108 4.02 -5.63 25.44
C PHE A 108 3.81 -4.21 24.92
N ASN A 109 4.34 -3.19 25.62
CA ASN A 109 4.19 -1.79 25.22
C ASN A 109 5.36 -1.28 24.36
N ARG A 110 6.51 -1.98 24.40
CA ARG A 110 7.66 -1.57 23.59
C ARG A 110 7.30 -1.60 22.11
N PRO A 111 7.63 -0.54 21.36
CA PRO A 111 7.44 -0.52 19.93
C PRO A 111 8.26 -1.63 19.27
N GLU A 112 7.77 -2.12 18.13
CA GLU A 112 8.44 -3.19 17.40
C GLU A 112 9.89 -2.83 17.06
N ARG A 113 10.72 -3.86 16.85
CA ARG A 113 12.15 -3.67 16.57
C ARG A 113 12.41 -2.76 15.35
N ASN A 114 11.48 -2.77 14.39
CA ASN A 114 11.48 -1.94 13.19
C ASN A 114 10.41 -0.84 13.25
N TYR A 115 10.06 -0.35 14.44
CA TYR A 115 9.17 0.79 14.55
C TYR A 115 9.89 2.04 14.07
N ASP A 116 9.43 2.60 12.96
CA ASP A 116 10.04 3.77 12.32
C ASP A 116 9.58 5.11 12.91
N GLY A 117 8.77 5.06 13.97
CA GLY A 117 8.04 6.22 14.48
C GLY A 117 6.79 6.43 13.64
N GLY A 118 5.64 6.67 14.26
CA GLY A 118 4.42 7.02 13.52
C GLY A 118 4.57 8.33 12.74
N LEU A 119 3.47 8.82 12.15
CA LEU A 119 3.41 10.13 11.51
C LEU A 119 3.96 11.22 12.46
N LYS A 120 5.05 11.87 12.06
CA LYS A 120 5.51 13.07 12.78
C LYS A 120 4.51 14.18 12.51
N LYS A 121 4.07 14.88 13.56
CA LYS A 121 3.26 16.10 13.38
C LYS A 121 4.05 17.08 12.51
N SER A 122 3.40 17.65 11.51
CA SER A 122 3.98 18.69 10.67
C SER A 122 4.24 19.93 11.51
N GLU A 123 5.50 20.16 11.90
CA GLU A 123 5.96 21.45 12.40
C GLU A 123 6.08 22.43 11.21
N GLY A 124 4.95 22.75 10.56
CA GLY A 124 4.90 23.68 9.41
C GLY A 124 5.47 23.13 8.10
N ARG A 125 5.73 21.82 7.99
CA ARG A 125 6.14 21.14 6.75
C ARG A 125 4.95 20.51 6.01
N LEU A 126 5.05 20.40 4.68
CA LEU A 126 4.06 19.69 3.87
C LEU A 126 3.88 18.25 4.39
N SER A 127 2.63 17.78 4.37
CA SER A 127 2.24 16.41 4.77
C SER A 127 3.12 15.33 4.11
N LEU A 128 3.49 15.54 2.85
CA LEU A 128 4.36 14.67 2.05
C LEU A 128 5.71 14.35 2.74
N PHE A 129 6.27 15.31 3.49
CA PHE A 129 7.57 15.17 4.14
C PHE A 129 7.48 14.70 5.61
N CYS A 130 6.27 14.36 6.08
CA CYS A 130 6.05 13.89 7.44
C CYS A 130 6.18 12.37 7.59
N GLN A 131 6.54 11.67 6.51
CA GLN A 131 6.79 10.24 6.53
C GLN A 131 8.00 9.92 7.41
N SER A 132 7.77 9.06 8.38
CA SER A 132 8.81 8.57 9.29
C SER A 132 9.50 7.37 8.68
N GLY A 133 10.82 7.41 8.63
CA GLY A 133 11.65 6.31 8.15
C GLY A 133 13.04 6.37 8.78
N LYS A 134 13.65 5.19 8.97
CA LYS A 134 15.06 5.07 9.39
C LYS A 134 15.95 4.99 8.15
N THR A 135 16.93 5.87 8.06
CA THR A 135 17.93 5.80 6.98
C THR A 135 18.86 4.61 7.21
N LEU A 136 19.05 3.78 6.19
CA LEU A 136 20.04 2.71 6.21
C LEU A 136 21.41 3.30 5.87
N GLY A 137 22.17 3.65 6.92
CA GLY A 137 23.53 4.16 6.81
C GLY A 137 23.65 5.68 6.89
N ALA A 138 24.88 6.18 6.69
CA ALA A 138 25.19 7.60 6.74
C ALA A 138 24.62 8.34 5.51
N PRO A 139 24.08 9.56 5.67
CA PRO A 139 23.56 10.33 4.57
C PRO A 139 24.69 10.69 3.59
N LYS A 140 24.47 10.40 2.30
CA LYS A 140 25.33 10.89 1.23
C LYS A 140 24.67 12.11 0.61
N GLN A 141 25.36 13.24 0.62
CA GLN A 141 24.94 14.40 -0.14
C GLN A 141 25.32 14.18 -1.60
N ARG A 142 24.35 14.40 -2.49
CA ARG A 142 24.53 14.50 -3.93
C ARG A 142 23.64 15.62 -4.42
N ASP A 143 24.10 16.35 -5.42
CA ASP A 143 23.26 17.30 -6.13
C ASP A 143 22.32 16.54 -7.06
N LEU A 144 21.07 17.00 -7.15
CA LEU A 144 20.07 16.45 -8.06
C LEU A 144 20.33 16.96 -9.46
N GLU A 145 20.28 16.07 -10.46
CA GLU A 145 20.29 16.49 -11.85
C GLU A 145 18.98 17.22 -12.22
N ALA A 146 19.00 18.05 -13.26
CA ALA A 146 17.84 18.83 -13.68
C ALA A 146 16.57 17.98 -13.89
N ASN A 147 16.74 16.79 -14.48
CA ASN A 147 15.64 15.84 -14.71
C ASN A 147 15.08 15.26 -13.41
N GLU A 148 15.96 14.92 -12.45
CA GLU A 148 15.53 14.41 -11.14
C GLU A 148 14.81 15.51 -10.35
N LEU A 149 15.24 16.76 -10.49
CA LEU A 149 14.63 17.93 -9.84
C LEU A 149 13.23 18.20 -10.42
N GLU A 150 13.08 18.14 -11.75
CA GLU A 150 11.77 18.25 -12.41
C GLU A 150 10.81 17.14 -11.94
N GLN A 151 11.29 15.88 -11.90
CA GLN A 151 10.51 14.76 -11.40
C GLN A 151 10.09 14.95 -9.93
N ALA A 152 11.00 15.43 -9.08
CA ALA A 152 10.70 15.71 -7.68
C ALA A 152 9.64 16.80 -7.53
N HIS A 153 9.72 17.88 -8.31
CA HIS A 153 8.70 18.92 -8.33
C HIS A 153 7.33 18.39 -8.76
N ILE A 154 7.27 17.64 -9.87
CA ILE A 154 6.00 17.05 -10.36
C ILE A 154 5.43 16.10 -9.30
N TYR A 155 6.27 15.32 -8.63
CA TYR A 155 5.85 14.42 -7.58
C TYR A 155 5.23 15.19 -6.41
N ILE A 156 5.85 16.29 -5.97
CA ILE A 156 5.29 17.14 -4.90
C ILE A 156 3.95 17.71 -5.33
N LEU A 157 3.84 18.30 -6.53
CA LEU A 157 2.60 18.90 -7.02
C LEU A 157 1.45 17.90 -7.09
N LYS A 158 1.72 16.65 -7.49
CA LYS A 158 0.68 15.62 -7.67
C LYS A 158 0.26 14.90 -6.38
N ASN A 159 1.09 14.91 -5.34
CA ASN A 159 0.88 14.10 -4.12
C ASN A 159 0.71 14.95 -2.86
N CYS A 160 0.64 16.28 -2.98
CA CYS A 160 0.49 17.19 -1.86
C CYS A 160 -0.91 17.82 -1.89
N ASP A 161 -1.78 17.38 -1.00
CA ASP A 161 -3.17 17.86 -0.91
C ASP A 161 -3.25 19.37 -0.64
N GLU A 162 -2.28 19.91 0.11
CA GLU A 162 -2.20 21.33 0.41
C GLU A 162 -1.94 22.21 -0.82
N VAL A 163 -1.43 21.63 -1.91
CA VAL A 163 -1.08 22.34 -3.14
C VAL A 163 -2.21 22.29 -4.18
N LEU A 164 -3.16 21.36 -4.05
CA LEU A 164 -4.28 21.19 -4.99
C LEU A 164 -5.06 22.50 -5.25
N PRO A 165 -5.44 23.31 -4.24
CA PRO A 165 -6.18 24.55 -4.50
C PRO A 165 -5.41 25.56 -5.36
N PHE A 166 -4.08 25.56 -5.27
CA PHE A 166 -3.23 26.45 -6.07
C PHE A 166 -3.11 25.96 -7.51
N LEU A 167 -3.10 24.64 -7.74
CA LEU A 167 -3.12 24.05 -9.07
C LEU A 167 -4.45 24.34 -9.78
N GLU A 168 -5.57 24.18 -9.07
CA GLU A 168 -6.90 24.51 -9.59
C GLU A 168 -6.99 26.00 -9.95
N PHE A 169 -6.55 26.89 -9.05
CA PHE A 169 -6.52 28.33 -9.33
C PHE A 169 -5.66 28.68 -10.55
N HIS A 170 -4.49 28.04 -10.69
CA HIS A 170 -3.61 28.29 -11.82
C HIS A 170 -4.19 27.76 -13.14
N ALA A 171 -4.84 26.59 -13.11
CA ALA A 171 -5.54 26.03 -14.26
C ALA A 171 -6.69 26.95 -14.69
N GLU A 172 -7.50 27.44 -13.75
CA GLU A 172 -8.57 28.39 -14.05
C GLU A 172 -8.03 29.71 -14.63
N ASP A 173 -6.94 30.26 -14.11
CA ASP A 173 -6.35 31.51 -14.61
C ASP A 173 -5.73 31.36 -16.00
N TYR A 174 -5.10 30.21 -16.26
CA TYR A 174 -4.59 29.87 -17.58
C TYR A 174 -5.73 29.69 -18.59
N ASP A 175 -6.78 28.96 -18.21
CA ASP A 175 -7.95 28.68 -19.06
C ASP A 175 -8.80 29.92 -19.36
N LYS A 176 -8.81 30.93 -18.48
CA LYS A 176 -9.48 32.23 -18.74
C LYS A 176 -8.94 32.95 -19.97
N ASN A 177 -7.66 32.75 -20.30
CA ASN A 177 -7.00 33.45 -21.39
C ASN A 177 -6.95 32.63 -22.69
N LEU A 178 -7.48 31.40 -22.68
CA LEU A 178 -7.52 30.50 -23.83
C LEU A 178 -8.86 30.58 -24.56
N LYS A 179 -8.80 30.54 -25.90
CA LYS A 179 -9.99 30.52 -26.77
C LYS A 179 -10.72 29.17 -26.78
N THR A 180 -10.04 28.10 -26.38
CA THR A 180 -10.57 26.72 -26.38
C THR A 180 -10.28 26.10 -25.02
N GLN A 181 -11.33 25.70 -24.31
CA GLN A 181 -11.21 24.97 -23.05
C GLN A 181 -11.53 23.49 -23.31
N ASN A 182 -10.67 22.57 -22.84
CA ASN A 182 -10.86 21.12 -23.03
C ASN A 182 -11.96 20.51 -22.12
N CYS A 183 -12.72 21.36 -21.43
CA CYS A 183 -13.79 20.99 -20.50
C CYS A 183 -15.19 21.33 -21.00
N GLY A 184 -15.34 21.78 -22.26
CA GLY A 184 -16.65 22.03 -22.86
C GLY A 184 -17.47 20.75 -23.07
N VAL A 185 -18.75 20.79 -22.70
CA VAL A 185 -19.72 19.71 -22.88
C VAL A 185 -20.92 20.25 -23.65
N VAL A 186 -21.41 19.47 -24.62
CA VAL A 186 -22.62 19.78 -25.38
C VAL A 186 -23.62 18.63 -25.20
N VAL A 187 -24.86 18.97 -24.87
CA VAL A 187 -25.96 18.01 -24.74
C VAL A 187 -27.14 18.49 -25.58
N VAL A 188 -27.62 17.62 -26.46
CA VAL A 188 -28.82 17.89 -27.25
C VAL A 188 -30.05 17.71 -26.37
N GLY A 189 -30.81 18.78 -26.15
CA GLY A 189 -32.06 18.72 -25.41
C GLY A 189 -33.24 18.38 -26.30
N GLU A 190 -33.94 17.30 -25.99
CA GLU A 190 -35.23 16.98 -26.60
C GLU A 190 -36.34 17.77 -25.91
N THR A 191 -36.99 18.67 -26.64
CA THR A 191 -38.14 19.45 -26.16
C THR A 191 -39.41 19.02 -26.90
N ASP A 192 -40.57 19.01 -26.23
CA ASP A 192 -41.88 18.62 -26.82
C ASP A 192 -42.30 19.43 -28.06
N LYS A 193 -41.62 20.54 -28.35
CA LYS A 193 -41.92 21.48 -29.44
C LYS A 193 -40.86 21.46 -30.55
N HIS A 194 -40.54 20.32 -31.16
CA HIS A 194 -39.86 20.18 -32.48
C HIS A 194 -38.58 21.01 -32.77
N GLU A 195 -38.01 21.71 -31.79
CA GLU A 195 -36.74 22.41 -31.88
C GLU A 195 -35.77 21.75 -30.90
N ASN A 196 -34.73 21.11 -31.45
CA ASN A 196 -33.61 20.63 -30.66
C ASN A 196 -32.78 21.85 -30.25
N ILE A 197 -32.66 22.05 -28.95
CA ILE A 197 -31.81 23.11 -28.38
C ILE A 197 -30.55 22.42 -27.85
N ASP A 198 -29.39 22.85 -28.33
CA ASP A 198 -28.11 22.38 -27.83
C ASP A 198 -27.76 23.16 -26.55
N TYR A 199 -27.58 22.42 -25.46
CA TYR A 199 -27.10 22.95 -24.19
C TYR A 199 -25.59 22.87 -24.13
N TYR A 200 -24.97 24.01 -23.87
CA TYR A 200 -23.53 24.13 -23.70
C TYR A 200 -23.21 24.30 -22.22
N GLY A 201 -22.17 23.62 -21.74
CA GLY A 201 -21.72 23.74 -20.37
C GLY A 201 -20.23 23.49 -20.23
N VAL A 202 -19.70 23.82 -19.07
CA VAL A 202 -18.33 23.50 -18.67
C VAL A 202 -18.38 22.39 -17.63
N LEU A 203 -17.69 21.29 -17.90
CA LEU A 203 -17.51 20.18 -16.97
C LEU A 203 -16.70 20.65 -15.76
N THR A 204 -17.24 20.43 -14.56
CA THR A 204 -16.58 20.77 -13.30
C THR A 204 -16.14 19.54 -12.52
N ASP A 205 -16.91 18.46 -12.54
CA ASP A 205 -16.54 17.23 -11.83
C ASP A 205 -17.11 15.97 -12.52
N VAL A 206 -16.48 14.82 -12.29
CA VAL A 206 -16.90 13.51 -12.79
C VAL A 206 -17.04 12.54 -11.62
N LEU A 207 -18.28 12.23 -11.28
CA LEU A 207 -18.63 11.36 -10.16
C LEU A 207 -18.89 9.94 -10.67
N GLU A 208 -18.20 8.95 -10.10
CA GLU A 208 -18.46 7.54 -10.40
C GLU A 208 -19.24 6.87 -9.26
N LEU A 209 -20.46 6.43 -9.56
CA LEU A 209 -21.34 5.73 -8.63
C LEU A 209 -21.35 4.23 -8.93
N GLN A 210 -21.16 3.42 -7.89
CA GLN A 210 -21.26 1.97 -7.97
C GLN A 210 -22.54 1.50 -7.28
N PHE A 211 -23.54 1.10 -8.07
CA PHE A 211 -24.83 0.61 -7.55
C PHE A 211 -25.12 -0.80 -8.04
N THR A 212 -25.29 -1.74 -7.11
CA THR A 212 -25.63 -3.16 -7.39
C THR A 212 -24.71 -3.83 -8.43
N GLY A 213 -23.42 -3.49 -8.42
CA GLY A 213 -22.43 -4.03 -9.36
C GLY A 213 -22.38 -3.37 -10.74
N ARG A 214 -23.19 -2.32 -10.98
CA ARG A 214 -23.11 -1.46 -12.18
C ARG A 214 -22.38 -0.16 -11.84
N ARG A 215 -21.55 0.30 -12.77
CA ARG A 215 -20.83 1.58 -12.69
C ARG A 215 -21.61 2.62 -13.50
N VAL A 216 -21.98 3.73 -12.88
CA VAL A 216 -22.66 4.87 -13.52
C VAL A 216 -21.75 6.08 -13.33
N VAL A 217 -21.45 6.78 -14.41
CA VAL A 217 -20.66 8.02 -14.38
C VAL A 217 -21.62 9.20 -14.51
N LEU A 218 -21.56 10.13 -13.57
CA LEU A 218 -22.28 11.39 -13.58
C LEU A 218 -21.29 12.52 -13.85
N PHE A 219 -21.72 13.50 -14.63
CA PHE A 219 -20.93 14.68 -14.96
C PHE A 219 -21.60 15.89 -14.29
N GLU A 220 -20.87 16.57 -13.41
CA GLU A 220 -21.29 17.86 -12.87
C GLU A 220 -20.82 18.96 -13.82
N CYS A 221 -21.75 19.80 -14.29
CA CYS A 221 -21.47 20.84 -15.27
C CYS A 221 -22.09 22.18 -14.85
N LYS A 222 -21.38 23.28 -15.12
CA LYS A 222 -21.95 24.64 -15.12
C LYS A 222 -22.50 24.93 -16.52
N TRP A 223 -23.80 25.14 -16.62
CA TRP A 223 -24.51 25.33 -17.90
C TRP A 223 -24.66 26.80 -18.27
N PHE A 224 -24.54 27.10 -19.55
CA PHE A 224 -24.87 28.41 -20.10
C PHE A 224 -26.37 28.50 -20.42
N ASP A 225 -26.93 29.70 -20.29
CA ASP A 225 -28.35 29.94 -20.57
C ASP A 225 -28.59 29.88 -22.09
N ALA A 226 -29.20 28.78 -22.54
CA ALA A 226 -29.49 28.52 -23.95
C ALA A 226 -30.76 29.24 -24.46
N TYR A 227 -31.56 29.85 -23.57
CA TYR A 227 -32.82 30.49 -23.95
C TYR A 227 -32.65 31.97 -24.35
N ASP A 228 -31.62 32.64 -23.84
CA ASP A 228 -31.34 34.05 -24.14
C ASP A 228 -30.21 34.20 -25.19
N LYS A 229 -30.59 34.11 -26.46
CA LYS A 229 -29.68 34.24 -27.64
C LYS A 229 -28.93 35.58 -27.70
N THR A 230 -29.25 36.56 -26.86
CA THR A 230 -28.64 37.90 -26.88
C THR A 230 -27.53 38.11 -25.84
N LYS A 231 -27.46 37.28 -24.79
CA LYS A 231 -26.53 37.48 -23.66
C LYS A 231 -25.42 36.46 -23.53
N GLY A 232 -25.58 35.23 -24.03
CA GLY A 232 -24.67 34.12 -23.70
C GLY A 232 -23.83 33.57 -24.84
N VAL A 233 -24.20 33.80 -26.10
CA VAL A 233 -23.66 33.06 -27.25
C VAL A 233 -23.29 34.03 -28.38
N LYS A 234 -22.03 34.01 -28.82
CA LYS A 234 -21.55 34.77 -29.98
C LYS A 234 -21.23 33.80 -31.11
N ILE A 235 -22.09 33.77 -32.11
CA ILE A 235 -21.91 32.92 -33.30
C ILE A 235 -20.89 33.60 -34.22
N ASP A 236 -19.90 32.84 -34.69
CA ASP A 236 -18.91 33.31 -35.65
C ASP A 236 -19.47 33.43 -37.08
N GLU A 237 -18.67 33.98 -38.01
CA GLU A 237 -19.06 34.17 -39.42
C GLU A 237 -19.35 32.84 -40.17
N TYR A 238 -19.03 31.69 -39.57
CA TYR A 238 -19.23 30.35 -40.12
C TYR A 238 -20.41 29.60 -39.48
N GLY A 239 -21.14 30.24 -38.57
CA GLY A 239 -22.31 29.64 -37.93
C GLY A 239 -21.98 28.73 -36.75
N ILE A 240 -20.76 28.80 -36.21
CA ILE A 240 -20.32 28.02 -35.05
C ILE A 240 -20.43 28.89 -33.80
N VAL A 241 -21.05 28.33 -32.76
CA VAL A 241 -21.23 28.92 -31.42
C VAL A 241 -19.95 28.82 -30.61
#